data_AF-X1UPU1-F1
#
_entry.id   AF-X1UPU1-F1
#
_cell.length_a   1.000
_cell.length_b   1.000
_cell.length_c   1.000
_cell.angle_alpha   90.00
_cell.angle_beta   90.00
_cell.angle_gamma   90.00
#
_symmetry.space_group_name_H-M   'P 1'
#
loop_
_entity.id
_entity.type
_entity.pdbx_description
1 polymer ?
#
loop_
_entity_poly.entity_id
_entity_poly.type
_entity_poly.pdbx_seq_one_letter_code
_entity_poly.pdbx_strand_id
1 'polypeptide(L)'
;MGYMPIYLVNIKGMEIGEASNITSVFLWGGIIGSLALPVLSDRVGRKIVYIPSVVIAAICIYLIPILSSLPLLAIIAACGVFTAGAATMHWAVVAESRGIEPAYYGT
;
A
#
# COMPACT_ATOMS: atom_id res chain seq x y z
N MET A 1 -5.96 -2.07 8.07
CA MET A 1 -4.90 -1.36 8.84
C MET A 1 -5.44 -0.60 10.07
N GLY A 2 -6.57 -0.99 10.67
CA GLY A 2 -7.10 -0.31 11.86
C GLY A 2 -6.30 -0.56 13.16
N TYR A 3 -5.45 -1.59 13.18
CA TYR A 3 -4.63 -1.95 14.34
C TYR A 3 -3.32 -1.15 14.46
N MET A 4 -2.92 -0.40 13.41
CA MET A 4 -1.60 0.22 13.36
C MET A 4 -1.37 1.30 14.45
N PRO A 5 -2.32 2.20 14.74
CA PRO A 5 -2.17 3.13 15.87
C PRO A 5 -2.01 2.39 17.21
N ILE A 6 -2.79 1.33 17.41
CA ILE A 6 -2.77 0.51 18.63
C ILE A 6 -1.40 -0.18 18.76
N TYR A 7 -0.85 -0.71 17.68
CA TYR A 7 0.49 -1.31 17.65
C TYR A 7 1.57 -0.29 18.01
N LEU A 8 1.55 0.90 17.42
CA LEU A 8 2.54 1.94 17.69
C LEU A 8 2.51 2.41 19.14
N VAL A 9 1.32 2.55 19.73
CA VAL A 9 1.18 2.95 21.14
C VAL A 9 1.55 1.81 22.08
N ASN A 10 0.95 0.62 21.93
CA ASN A 10 1.09 -0.45 22.92
C ASN A 10 2.39 -1.25 22.81
N ILE A 11 2.98 -1.36 21.61
CA ILE A 11 4.18 -2.17 21.39
C ILE A 11 5.41 -1.29 21.21
N LYS A 12 5.31 -0.16 20.50
CA LYS A 12 6.44 0.79 20.37
C LYS A 12 6.49 1.86 21.47
N GLY A 13 5.46 1.97 22.31
CA GLY A 13 5.42 2.95 23.39
C GLY A 13 5.30 4.39 22.90
N MET A 14 4.83 4.61 21.67
CA MET A 14 4.69 5.96 21.12
C MET A 14 3.50 6.70 21.74
N GLU A 15 3.60 8.04 21.77
CA GLU A 15 2.48 8.88 22.14
C GLU A 15 1.32 8.71 21.15
N ILE A 16 0.08 8.80 21.62
CA ILE A 16 -1.13 8.66 20.78
C ILE A 16 -1.15 9.70 19.65
N GLY A 17 -0.70 10.93 19.92
CA GLY A 17 -0.60 11.99 18.92
C GLY A 17 0.37 11.63 17.80
N GLU A 18 1.57 11.16 18.15
CA GLU A 18 2.58 10.72 17.18
C GLU A 18 2.12 9.51 16.36
N ALA A 19 1.55 8.50 17.02
CA ALA A 19 1.03 7.30 16.36
C ALA A 19 -0.09 7.62 15.35
N SER A 20 -0.94 8.59 15.69
CA SER A 20 -2.01 9.07 14.81
C SER A 20 -1.46 9.83 13.60
N ASN A 21 -0.42 10.65 13.81
CA ASN A 21 0.25 11.37 12.74
C ASN A 21 0.93 10.38 11.77
N ILE A 22 1.66 9.39 12.30
CA ILE A 22 2.28 8.31 11.51
C ILE A 22 1.23 7.53 10.72
N THR A 23 0.09 7.23 11.32
CA THR A 23 -1.02 6.54 10.63
C THR A 23 -1.61 7.39 9.52
N SER A 24 -1.66 8.72 9.69
CA SER A 24 -2.12 9.63 8.64
C SER A 24 -1.15 9.66 7.45
N VAL A 25 0.16 9.58 7.70
CA VAL A 25 1.18 9.47 6.63
C VAL A 25 0.97 8.22 5.78
N PHE A 26 0.60 7.09 6.39
CA PHE A 26 0.21 5.89 5.64
C PHE A 26 -0.97 6.15 4.71
N LEU A 27 -2.01 6.84 5.17
CA LEU A 27 -3.19 7.14 4.37
C LEU A 27 -2.85 8.08 3.20
N TRP A 28 -2.03 9.09 3.44
CA TRP A 28 -1.51 9.98 2.39
C TRP A 28 -0.69 9.22 1.35
N GLY A 29 0.21 8.34 1.81
CA GLY A 29 0.91 7.42 0.90
C GLY A 29 -0.06 6.57 0.09
N GLY A 30 -1.11 6.05 0.73
CA GLY A 30 -2.15 5.28 0.09
C GLY A 30 -2.91 6.03 -1.01
N ILE A 31 -3.23 7.31 -0.81
CA ILE A 31 -3.85 8.16 -1.83
C ILE A 31 -2.93 8.30 -3.04
N ILE A 32 -1.64 8.54 -2.82
CA ILE A 32 -0.67 8.66 -3.92
C ILE A 32 -0.55 7.33 -4.67
N GLY A 33 -0.45 6.22 -3.95
CA GLY A 33 -0.33 4.89 -4.54
C GLY A 33 -1.56 4.44 -5.31
N SER A 34 -2.76 4.74 -4.80
CA SER A 34 -4.02 4.38 -5.47
C SER A 34 -4.25 5.14 -6.77
N LEU A 35 -3.61 6.31 -6.95
CA LEU A 35 -3.67 7.08 -8.19
C LEU A 35 -2.51 6.75 -9.13
N ALA A 36 -1.28 6.73 -8.62
CA ALA A 36 -0.08 6.63 -9.46
C ALA A 36 0.18 5.22 -9.97
N LEU A 37 0.01 4.20 -9.11
CA LEU A 37 0.35 2.83 -9.49
C LEU A 37 -0.60 2.27 -10.57
N PRO A 38 -1.94 2.45 -10.51
CA PRO A 38 -2.84 2.01 -11.59
C PRO A 38 -2.50 2.62 -12.94
N VAL A 39 -2.23 3.93 -12.99
CA VAL A 39 -1.81 4.62 -14.22
C VAL A 39 -0.51 4.05 -14.77
N LEU A 40 0.45 3.71 -13.90
CA LEU A 40 1.70 3.07 -14.32
C LEU A 40 1.47 1.64 -14.82
N SER A 41 0.63 0.88 -14.12
CA SER A 41 0.20 -0.48 -14.46
C SER A 41 -0.46 -0.55 -15.83
N ASP A 42 -1.28 0.45 -16.17
CA ASP A 42 -1.95 0.51 -17.48
C ASP A 42 -0.97 0.74 -18.63
N ARG A 43 0.19 1.38 -18.38
CA ARG A 43 1.20 1.65 -19.41
C ARG A 43 2.21 0.52 -19.59
N VAL A 44 2.60 -0.14 -18.51
CA VAL A 44 3.71 -1.12 -18.50
C VAL A 44 3.20 -2.56 -18.47
N GLY A 45 1.95 -2.76 -18.06
CA GLY A 45 1.30 -4.07 -17.92
C GLY A 45 0.97 -4.37 -16.46
N ARG A 46 -0.29 -4.73 -16.20
CA ARG A 46 -0.84 -4.81 -14.83
C ARG A 46 -0.16 -5.84 -13.96
N LYS A 47 0.11 -7.04 -14.50
CA LYS A 47 0.81 -8.11 -13.76
C LYS A 47 2.24 -7.75 -13.38
N ILE A 48 2.94 -7.01 -14.24
CA ILE A 48 4.34 -6.60 -14.03
C ILE A 48 4.44 -5.57 -12.90
N VAL A 49 3.43 -4.71 -12.72
CA VAL A 49 3.43 -3.70 -11.64
C VAL A 49 2.80 -4.25 -10.35
N TYR A 50 1.78 -5.09 -10.45
CA TYR A 50 1.09 -5.65 -9.30
C TYR A 50 1.98 -6.55 -8.44
N ILE A 51 2.66 -7.53 -9.05
CA ILE A 51 3.45 -8.51 -8.29
C ILE A 51 4.57 -7.83 -7.47
N PRO A 52 5.40 -6.93 -8.05
CA PRO A 52 6.40 -6.21 -7.27
C PRO A 52 5.79 -5.31 -6.20
N SER A 53 4.64 -4.68 -6.46
CA SER A 53 3.97 -3.83 -5.47
C SER A 53 3.57 -4.63 -4.23
N VAL A 54 3.05 -5.85 -4.40
CA VAL A 54 2.72 -6.75 -3.29
C VAL A 54 3.98 -7.19 -2.53
N VAL A 55 5.06 -7.52 -3.23
CA VAL A 55 6.34 -7.92 -2.61
C VAL A 55 6.92 -6.76 -1.80
N ILE A 56 6.95 -5.55 -2.36
CA ILE A 56 7.46 -4.36 -1.67
C ILE A 56 6.59 -4.05 -0.45
N ALA A 57 5.27 -4.13 -0.56
CA ALA A 57 4.37 -3.95 0.57
C ALA A 57 4.66 -4.96 1.70
N ALA A 58 4.90 -6.23 1.38
CA ALA A 58 5.26 -7.25 2.37
C ALA A 58 6.60 -6.93 3.07
N ILE A 59 7.61 -6.49 2.32
CA ILE A 59 8.89 -6.06 2.86
C ILE A 59 8.69 -4.85 3.79
N CYS A 60 7.90 -3.86 3.37
CA CYS A 60 7.61 -2.70 4.21
C CYS A 60 6.97 -3.12 5.54
N ILE A 61 5.98 -4.01 5.51
CA ILE A 61 5.32 -4.52 6.72
C ILE A 61 6.33 -5.22 7.65
N TYR A 62 7.25 -6.02 7.10
CA TYR A 62 8.29 -6.69 7.86
C TYR A 62 9.29 -5.71 8.51
N LEU A 63 9.58 -4.58 7.86
CA LEU A 63 10.52 -3.57 8.36
C LEU A 63 9.93 -2.65 9.45
N ILE A 64 8.60 -2.49 9.52
CA ILE A 64 7.92 -1.67 10.54
C ILE A 64 8.37 -1.97 11.98
N PRO A 65 8.41 -3.23 12.46
CA PRO A 65 8.87 -3.52 13.82
C PRO A 65 10.34 -3.17 14.06
N ILE A 66 11.19 -3.26 13.03
CA ILE A 66 12.65 -3.14 13.14
C ILE A 66 13.09 -1.66 13.18
N LEU A 67 12.45 -0.81 12.38
CA LEU A 67 12.88 0.58 12.19
C LEU A 67 12.26 1.53 13.22
N SER A 68 13.00 2.57 13.61
CA SER A 68 12.52 3.64 14.51
C SER A 68 12.72 5.02 13.88
N SER A 69 12.01 6.03 14.38
CA SER A 69 12.17 7.45 14.00
C SER A 69 11.89 7.74 12.51
N LEU A 70 12.79 8.45 11.82
CA LEU A 70 12.58 8.90 10.43
C LEU A 70 12.49 7.75 9.40
N PRO A 71 13.33 6.70 9.46
CA PRO A 71 13.17 5.52 8.61
C PRO A 71 11.79 4.84 8.72
N LEU A 72 11.18 4.87 9.91
CA LEU A 72 9.84 4.32 10.13
C LEU A 72 8.77 5.11 9.37
N LEU A 73 8.88 6.43 9.31
CA LEU A 73 7.95 7.27 8.54
C LEU A 73 8.05 6.97 7.04
N ALA A 74 9.27 6.86 6.51
CA ALA A 74 9.49 6.55 5.11
C ALA A 74 8.93 5.16 4.74
N ILE A 75 9.16 4.14 5.57
CA ILE A 75 8.66 2.79 5.30
C ILE A 75 7.13 2.72 5.40
N ILE A 76 6.52 3.49 6.32
CA ILE A 76 5.06 3.54 6.49
C ILE A 76 4.40 4.27 5.31
N ALA A 77 4.99 5.38 4.84
CA ALA A 77 4.54 6.07 3.64
C ALA A 77 4.60 5.13 2.41
N ALA A 78 5.74 4.46 2.21
CA ALA A 78 5.92 3.48 1.15
C ALA A 78 4.92 2.32 1.27
N CYS A 79 4.73 1.79 2.48
CA CYS A 79 3.74 0.75 2.76
C CYS A 79 2.34 1.20 2.33
N GLY A 80 1.96 2.44 2.65
CA GLY A 80 0.69 3.04 2.20
C GLY A 80 0.56 3.03 0.68
N VAL A 81 1.57 3.57 -0.01
CA VAL A 81 1.60 3.64 -1.48
C VAL A 81 1.40 2.26 -2.10
N PHE A 82 2.21 1.28 -1.71
CA PHE A 82 2.18 -0.03 -2.36
C PHE A 82 0.97 -0.88 -1.97
N THR A 83 0.50 -0.80 -0.72
CA THR A 83 -0.70 -1.55 -0.29
C THR A 83 -1.97 -1.01 -0.94
N ALA A 84 -2.17 0.30 -0.97
CA ALA A 84 -3.35 0.90 -1.58
C ALA A 84 -3.34 0.76 -3.11
N GLY A 85 -2.18 0.96 -3.75
CA GLY A 85 -2.03 0.77 -5.19
C GLY A 85 -2.22 -0.68 -5.63
N ALA A 86 -1.72 -1.66 -4.86
CA ALA A 86 -2.00 -3.07 -5.13
C ALA A 86 -3.49 -3.40 -4.93
N ALA A 87 -4.14 -2.84 -3.91
CA ALA A 87 -5.55 -3.08 -3.63
C ALA A 87 -6.48 -2.60 -4.75
N THR A 88 -6.17 -1.50 -5.42
CA THR A 88 -6.97 -1.01 -6.56
C THR A 88 -6.77 -1.87 -7.81
N MET A 89 -5.55 -2.36 -8.07
CA MET A 89 -5.25 -3.23 -9.21
C MET A 89 -5.80 -4.64 -9.07
N HIS A 90 -5.98 -5.14 -7.84
CA HIS A 90 -6.39 -6.52 -7.57
C HIS A 90 -7.59 -6.95 -8.43
N TRP A 91 -8.65 -6.14 -8.49
CA TRP A 91 -9.88 -6.50 -9.22
C TRP A 91 -9.65 -6.62 -10.73
N ALA A 92 -8.84 -5.73 -11.28
CA ALA A 92 -8.46 -5.74 -12.69
C ALA A 92 -7.60 -6.95 -13.04
N VAL A 93 -6.57 -7.25 -12.23
CA VAL A 93 -5.67 -8.38 -12.46
C VAL A 93 -6.42 -9.71 -12.38
N VAL A 94 -7.36 -9.84 -11.43
CA VAL A 94 -8.19 -11.04 -11.30
C VAL A 94 -9.07 -11.23 -12.54
N ALA A 95 -9.71 -10.19 -13.06
CA ALA A 95 -10.52 -10.32 -14.27
C ALA A 95 -9.69 -10.67 -15.51
N GLU A 96 -8.53 -10.05 -15.69
CA GLU A 96 -7.59 -10.43 -16.75
C GLU A 96 -7.13 -11.89 -16.62
N SER A 97 -6.88 -12.37 -15.39
CA SER A 97 -6.54 -13.78 -15.16
C SER A 97 -7.67 -14.77 -15.49
N ARG A 98 -8.92 -14.29 -15.50
CA ARG A 98 -10.10 -15.07 -15.89
C ARG A 98 -10.37 -15.01 -17.39
N GLY A 99 -9.52 -14.34 -18.18
CA GLY A 99 -9.70 -14.18 -19.62
C GLY A 99 -10.83 -13.22 -19.99
N ILE A 100 -11.27 -12.38 -19.05
CA ILE A 100 -12.31 -11.37 -19.28
C ILE A 100 -11.61 -10.17 -19.93
N GLU A 101 -11.77 -10.03 -21.24
CA GLU A 101 -11.24 -8.90 -21.99
C GLU A 101 -11.92 -7.58 -21.57
N PRO A 102 -11.25 -6.42 -21.73
CA PRO A 102 -11.79 -5.12 -21.33
C PRO A 102 -13.18 -4.79 -21.93
N ALA A 103 -13.54 -5.41 -23.05
CA ALA A 103 -14.84 -5.26 -23.71
C ALA A 103 -16.05 -5.74 -22.87
N TYR A 104 -15.84 -6.58 -21.85
CA TYR A 104 -16.90 -7.08 -20.98
C TYR A 104 -17.10 -6.27 -19.71
N TYR A 105 -16.26 -5.25 -19.48
CA TYR A 105 -16.46 -4.25 -18.45
C TYR A 105 -17.40 -3.18 -19.01
N GLY A 106 -18.71 -3.41 -18.87
CA GLY A 106 -19.73 -2.44 -19.27
C GLY A 106 -19.38 -1.03 -18.76
N THR A 107 -19.14 -0.12 -19.72
CA THR A 107 -19.00 1.31 -19.51
C THR A 107 -20.28 1.93 -18.99
#